data_AF-A0A0C3S1S3-F1
#
_entry.id   AF-A0A0C3S1S3-F1
#
_cell.length_a   1.000
_cell.length_b   1.000
_cell.length_c   1.000
_cell.angle_alpha   90.00
_cell.angle_beta   90.00
_cell.angle_gamma   90.00
#
_symmetry.space_group_name_H-M   'P 1'
#
loop_
_entity.id
_entity.type
_entity.pdbx_description
1 polymer ?
#
loop_
_entity_poly.entity_id
_entity_poly.type
_entity_poly.pdbx_seq_one_letter_code
_entity_poly.pdbx_strand_id
1 'polypeptide(L)'
;MSQIELRDARDPNTWLHVQTLQKTASDMTAQEAWARREARVSILDPPQSTWSGRSVPVNQQEPLHSAFSRLSKIMNRNNVPRELFLTRRHEKKGVKRRRLVSVRWRRRFAHEVRKKVQLVKEIRARGA
;
A
#
# COMPACT_ATOMS: atom_id res chain seq x y z
N MET A 1 55.28 38.12 5.44
CA MET A 1 56.59 37.49 5.23
C MET A 1 56.44 36.02 5.58
N SER A 2 56.02 35.21 4.60
CA SER A 2 56.85 34.21 3.90
C SER A 2 57.29 33.09 4.84
N GLN A 3 57.00 31.81 4.57
CA GLN A 3 57.40 31.14 3.34
C GLN A 3 56.41 30.02 2.95
N ILE A 4 56.19 29.94 1.64
CA ILE A 4 55.64 28.79 0.94
C ILE A 4 56.74 27.73 0.95
N GLU A 5 56.59 26.64 1.70
CA GLU A 5 57.45 25.46 1.57
C GLU A 5 56.85 24.51 0.54
N LEU A 6 57.51 24.43 -0.61
CA LEU A 6 57.43 23.32 -1.56
C LEU A 6 57.99 22.06 -0.88
N ARG A 7 57.17 21.02 -0.68
CA ARG A 7 57.65 19.67 -0.29
C ARG A 7 57.01 18.56 -1.11
N ASP A 8 57.86 17.96 -1.93
CA ASP A 8 57.96 16.59 -2.46
C ASP A 8 56.71 15.76 -2.80
N ALA A 9 56.66 15.36 -4.08
CA ALA A 9 55.73 14.36 -4.65
C ALA A 9 55.99 12.90 -4.19
N ARG A 10 56.45 12.69 -2.95
CA ARG A 10 56.74 11.37 -2.36
C ARG A 10 56.08 11.15 -1.00
N ASP A 11 54.87 11.70 -0.81
CA ASP A 11 54.06 11.32 0.35
C ASP A 11 53.47 9.92 0.12
N PRO A 12 53.91 8.88 0.85
CA PRO A 12 53.43 7.51 0.66
C PRO A 12 51.96 7.30 1.07
N ASN A 13 51.31 8.35 1.59
CA ASN A 13 49.97 8.32 2.16
C ASN A 13 48.86 8.81 1.23
N THR A 14 49.07 8.81 -0.10
CA THR A 14 48.09 9.30 -1.08
C THR A 14 47.46 8.25 -2.00
N TRP A 15 47.65 6.95 -1.74
CA TRP A 15 47.23 5.90 -2.70
C TRP A 15 46.36 4.77 -2.13
N LEU A 16 45.83 4.91 -0.91
CA LEU A 16 44.86 3.93 -0.41
C LEU A 16 43.45 4.34 -0.78
N HIS A 17 43.14 4.27 -2.08
CA HIS A 17 41.76 4.07 -2.48
C HIS A 17 41.40 2.63 -2.11
N VAL A 18 40.99 2.43 -0.85
CA VAL A 18 40.50 1.15 -0.36
C VAL A 18 39.22 0.87 -1.13
N GLN A 19 39.33 0.15 -2.23
CA GLN A 19 38.17 -0.49 -2.85
C GLN A 19 37.66 -1.47 -1.81
N THR A 20 36.51 -1.16 -1.22
CA THR A 20 35.82 -2.09 -0.33
C THR A 20 35.41 -3.29 -1.17
N LEU A 21 36.19 -4.38 -1.10
CA LEU A 21 35.83 -5.64 -1.73
C LEU A 21 34.52 -6.11 -1.08
N GLN A 22 33.40 -5.88 -1.75
CA GLN A 22 32.14 -6.47 -1.34
C GLN A 22 32.28 -7.98 -1.52
N LYS A 23 32.32 -8.73 -0.41
CA LYS A 23 32.30 -10.19 -0.41
C LYS A 23 31.23 -10.69 -1.38
N THR A 24 31.63 -11.55 -2.31
CA THR A 24 30.72 -12.20 -3.24
C THR A 24 29.88 -13.23 -2.49
N ALA A 25 28.72 -13.61 -3.02
CA ALA A 25 27.79 -14.50 -2.31
C ALA A 25 28.37 -15.88 -1.95
N SER A 26 29.43 -16.33 -2.64
CA SER A 26 30.14 -17.59 -2.34
C SER A 26 31.08 -17.50 -1.14
N ASP A 27 31.57 -16.31 -0.80
CA ASP A 27 32.55 -16.08 0.28
C ASP A 27 31.89 -15.68 1.60
N MET A 28 30.57 -15.51 1.59
CA MET A 28 29.80 -15.16 2.79
C MET A 28 29.51 -16.43 3.59
N THR A 29 29.78 -16.37 4.89
CA THR A 29 29.27 -17.41 5.80
C THR A 29 27.73 -17.37 5.81
N ALA A 30 27.10 -18.49 6.16
CA ALA A 30 25.64 -18.55 6.24
C ALA A 30 25.09 -17.42 7.13
N GLN A 31 25.75 -17.14 8.26
CA GLN A 31 25.39 -16.07 9.19
C GLN A 31 25.46 -14.69 8.53
N GLU A 32 26.54 -14.37 7.80
CA GLU A 32 26.69 -13.09 7.10
C GLU A 32 25.62 -12.92 6.00
N ALA A 33 25.29 -14.00 5.27
CA ALA A 33 24.25 -13.98 4.25
C ALA A 33 22.85 -13.74 4.85
N TRP A 34 22.57 -14.37 6.00
CA TRP A 34 21.33 -14.15 6.75
C TRP A 34 21.23 -12.72 7.29
N ALA A 35 22.29 -12.18 7.91
CA ALA A 35 22.32 -10.82 8.42
C ALA A 35 22.06 -9.78 7.32
N ARG A 36 22.69 -9.96 6.14
CA ARG A 36 22.44 -9.09 4.96
C ARG A 36 20.99 -9.15 4.47
N ARG A 37 20.36 -10.33 4.56
CA ARG A 37 18.96 -10.51 4.17
C ARG A 37 18.01 -9.89 5.19
N GLU A 38 18.27 -10.08 6.48
CA GLU A 38 17.50 -9.49 7.58
C GLU A 38 17.48 -7.96 7.52
N ALA A 39 18.62 -7.34 7.17
CA ALA A 39 18.70 -5.88 6.96
C ALA A 39 17.74 -5.37 5.86
N ARG A 40 17.32 -6.20 4.91
CA ARG A 40 16.30 -5.84 3.90
C ARG A 40 14.88 -6.06 4.39
N VAL A 41 14.66 -6.97 5.35
CA VAL A 41 13.32 -7.32 5.85
C VAL A 41 12.67 -6.13 6.55
N SER A 42 13.45 -5.28 7.22
CA SER A 42 12.94 -4.08 7.91
C SER A 42 12.35 -3.02 6.98
N ILE A 43 12.72 -3.02 5.70
CA ILE A 43 12.25 -2.06 4.68
C ILE A 43 10.99 -2.59 3.97
N LEU A 44 10.71 -3.90 4.07
CA LEU A 44 9.54 -4.50 3.45
C LEU A 44 8.28 -4.17 4.24
N ASP A 45 7.16 -4.07 3.53
CA ASP A 45 5.86 -4.00 4.18
C ASP A 45 5.67 -5.20 5.11
N PRO A 46 5.11 -4.99 6.31
CA PRO A 46 4.84 -6.08 7.23
C PRO A 46 3.93 -7.12 6.56
N PRO A 47 4.11 -8.42 6.88
CA PRO A 47 3.26 -9.46 6.33
C PRO A 47 1.80 -9.18 6.64
N GLN A 48 0.93 -9.57 5.71
CA GLN A 48 -0.52 -9.35 5.83
C GLN A 48 -1.05 -10.05 7.09
N SER A 49 -1.37 -9.27 8.12
CA SER A 49 -2.02 -9.77 9.33
C SER A 49 -3.54 -9.76 9.19
N THR A 50 -4.25 -10.34 10.15
CA THR A 50 -5.73 -10.30 10.25
C THR A 50 -6.29 -8.87 10.31
N TRP A 51 -5.47 -7.91 10.73
CA TRP A 51 -5.81 -6.48 10.81
C TRP A 51 -5.40 -5.70 9.56
N SER A 52 -4.68 -6.33 8.64
CA SER A 52 -4.28 -5.67 7.39
C SER A 52 -5.51 -5.22 6.60
N GLY A 53 -5.51 -3.96 6.17
CA GLY A 53 -6.65 -3.32 5.53
C GLY A 53 -7.84 -3.02 6.45
N ARG A 54 -7.66 -3.10 7.78
CA ARG A 54 -8.62 -2.71 8.82
C ARG A 54 -7.99 -1.84 9.93
N SER A 55 -6.77 -1.38 9.72
CA SER A 55 -6.05 -0.44 10.56
C SER A 55 -5.76 0.85 9.80
N VAL A 56 -5.70 1.97 10.51
CA VAL A 56 -5.32 3.28 9.97
C VAL A 56 -4.38 3.92 10.99
N PRO A 57 -3.17 4.37 10.60
CA PRO A 57 -2.30 5.11 11.50
C PRO A 57 -2.94 6.46 11.86
N VAL A 58 -2.90 6.81 13.14
CA VAL A 58 -3.37 8.09 13.64
C VAL A 58 -2.18 9.05 13.61
N ASN A 59 -2.27 10.09 12.78
CA ASN A 59 -1.27 11.14 12.70
C ASN A 59 -1.60 12.19 13.77
N GLN A 60 -0.60 12.66 14.51
CA GLN A 60 -0.80 13.71 15.53
C GLN A 60 -1.24 15.05 14.92
N GLN A 61 -0.94 15.26 13.64
CA GLN A 61 -1.30 16.46 12.88
C GLN A 61 -2.76 16.44 12.37
N GLU A 62 -3.41 15.28 12.37
CA GLU A 62 -4.80 15.14 11.93
C GLU A 62 -5.74 14.96 13.12
N PRO A 63 -6.95 15.54 13.09
CA PRO A 63 -7.95 15.29 14.13
C PRO A 63 -8.38 13.82 14.09
N LEU A 64 -8.55 13.22 15.27
CA LEU A 64 -8.92 11.80 15.45
C LEU A 64 -10.15 11.37 14.63
N HIS A 65 -11.13 12.26 14.51
CA HIS A 65 -12.34 12.02 13.70
C HIS A 65 -12.03 11.71 12.22
N SER A 66 -10.99 12.33 11.65
CA SER A 66 -10.55 12.07 10.27
C SER A 66 -10.00 10.66 10.11
N ALA A 67 -9.23 10.17 11.08
CA ALA A 67 -8.74 8.80 11.10
C ALA A 67 -9.91 7.79 11.18
N PHE A 68 -10.89 8.02 12.05
CA PHE A 68 -12.10 7.18 12.12
C PHE A 68 -12.92 7.20 10.82
N SER A 69 -13.06 8.37 10.19
CA SER A 69 -13.77 8.50 8.91
C SER A 69 -13.06 7.72 7.79
N ARG A 70 -11.72 7.75 7.76
CA ARG A 70 -10.91 6.95 6.83
C ARG A 70 -11.10 5.46 7.09
N LEU A 71 -11.02 5.02 8.34
CA LEU A 71 -11.24 3.63 8.72
C LEU A 71 -12.64 3.15 8.31
N SER A 72 -13.68 3.95 8.58
CA SER A 72 -15.06 3.64 8.18
C SER A 72 -15.20 3.48 6.66
N LYS A 73 -14.59 4.37 5.87
CA LYS A 73 -14.55 4.25 4.40
C LYS A 73 -13.87 2.95 3.94
N ILE A 74 -12.74 2.58 4.55
CA ILE A 74 -12.02 1.34 4.24
C ILE A 74 -12.88 0.11 4.56
N MET A 75 -13.48 0.06 5.76
CA MET A 75 -14.36 -1.04 6.16
C MET A 75 -15.58 -1.19 5.24
N ASN A 76 -16.18 -0.07 4.82
CA ASN A 76 -17.30 -0.05 3.89
C ASN A 76 -16.90 -0.52 2.49
N ARG A 77 -15.73 -0.10 1.99
CA ARG A 77 -15.18 -0.59 0.70
C ARG A 77 -14.96 -2.10 0.73
N ASN A 78 -14.42 -2.60 1.84
CA ASN A 78 -14.21 -4.04 2.07
C ASN A 78 -15.50 -4.80 2.44
N ASN A 79 -16.65 -4.10 2.51
CA ASN A 79 -17.96 -4.68 2.78
C ASN A 79 -18.07 -5.43 4.14
N VAL A 80 -17.18 -5.14 5.10
CA VAL A 80 -17.11 -5.82 6.41
C VAL A 80 -18.40 -5.69 7.22
N PRO A 81 -19.00 -4.49 7.39
CA PRO A 81 -20.21 -4.36 8.22
C PRO A 81 -21.40 -5.14 7.65
N ARG A 82 -21.54 -5.14 6.31
CA ARG A 82 -22.61 -5.87 5.63
C ARG A 82 -22.42 -7.37 5.76
N GLU A 83 -21.20 -7.86 5.62
CA GLU A 83 -20.89 -9.29 5.80
C GLU A 83 -21.15 -9.73 7.23
N LEU A 84 -20.73 -8.93 8.22
CA LEU A 84 -21.04 -9.17 9.62
C LEU A 84 -22.56 -9.30 9.82
N PHE A 85 -23.36 -8.38 9.27
CA PHE A 85 -24.81 -8.46 9.37
C PHE A 85 -25.40 -9.72 8.71
N LEU A 86 -24.91 -10.08 7.52
CA LEU A 86 -25.39 -11.25 6.78
C LEU A 86 -25.00 -12.59 7.42
N THR A 87 -23.89 -12.62 8.15
CA THR A 87 -23.37 -13.83 8.81
C THR A 87 -23.97 -14.04 10.20
N ARG A 88 -24.61 -13.02 10.80
CA ARG A 88 -25.33 -13.14 12.09
C ARG A 88 -26.30 -14.32 12.16
N ARG A 89 -26.90 -14.71 11.02
CA ARG A 89 -27.80 -15.87 10.92
C ARG A 89 -27.50 -16.67 9.67
N HIS A 90 -27.70 -17.98 9.74
CA HIS A 90 -27.56 -18.84 8.56
C HIS A 90 -28.60 -18.50 7.49
N GLU A 91 -28.13 -18.17 6.29
CA GLU A 91 -28.96 -18.01 5.11
C GLU A 91 -28.91 -19.29 4.26
N LYS A 92 -30.07 -19.91 4.01
CA LYS A 92 -30.20 -21.08 3.14
C LYS A 92 -29.59 -20.81 1.75
N LYS A 93 -28.88 -21.79 1.19
CA LYS A 93 -28.19 -21.68 -0.12
C LYS A 93 -29.06 -21.14 -1.26
N GLY A 94 -30.32 -21.61 -1.37
CA GLY A 94 -31.26 -21.14 -2.40
C GLY A 94 -31.64 -19.67 -2.24
N VAL A 95 -31.89 -19.22 -1.00
CA VAL A 95 -32.19 -17.82 -0.66
C VAL A 95 -30.98 -16.93 -0.98
N LYS A 96 -29.77 -17.37 -0.60
CA LYS A 96 -28.51 -16.69 -0.94
C LYS A 96 -28.35 -16.48 -2.44
N ARG A 97 -28.62 -17.51 -3.26
CA ARG A 97 -28.55 -17.42 -4.73
C ARG A 97 -29.56 -16.41 -5.29
N ARG A 98 -30.83 -16.48 -4.88
CA ARG A 98 -31.89 -15.54 -5.31
C ARG A 98 -31.53 -14.10 -4.96
N ARG A 99 -31.05 -13.86 -3.73
CA ARG A 99 -30.57 -12.53 -3.31
C ARG A 99 -29.43 -12.03 -4.19
N LEU A 100 -28.41 -12.85 -4.43
CA LEU A 100 -27.25 -12.44 -5.23
C LEU A 100 -27.64 -12.11 -6.68
N VAL A 101 -28.55 -12.87 -7.28
CA VAL A 101 -29.09 -12.56 -8.62
C VAL A 101 -29.81 -11.21 -8.61
N SER A 102 -30.73 -10.99 -7.67
CA SER A 102 -31.44 -9.71 -7.53
C SER A 102 -30.49 -8.53 -7.30
N VAL A 103 -29.47 -8.70 -6.46
CA VAL A 103 -28.46 -7.66 -6.20
C VAL A 103 -27.66 -7.34 -7.47
N ARG A 104 -27.21 -8.35 -8.22
CA ARG A 104 -26.48 -8.13 -9.48
C ARG A 104 -27.35 -7.40 -10.49
N TRP A 105 -28.62 -7.79 -10.63
CA TRP A 105 -29.55 -7.16 -11.55
C TRP A 105 -29.78 -5.68 -11.19
N ARG A 106 -30.07 -5.37 -9.91
CA ARG A 106 -30.23 -3.98 -9.46
C ARG A 106 -28.99 -3.13 -9.70
N ARG A 107 -27.79 -3.68 -9.48
CA ARG A 107 -26.52 -2.98 -9.77
C ARG A 107 -26.35 -2.68 -11.25
N ARG A 108 -26.62 -3.65 -12.13
CA ARG A 108 -26.56 -3.46 -13.58
C ARG A 108 -27.61 -2.45 -14.05
N PHE A 109 -28.85 -2.59 -13.60
CA PHE A 109 -29.93 -1.66 -13.92
C PHE A 109 -29.59 -0.23 -13.52
N ALA A 110 -29.12 0.00 -12.29
CA ALA A 110 -28.73 1.33 -11.83
C ALA A 110 -27.56 1.93 -12.65
N HIS A 111 -26.63 1.09 -13.09
CA HIS A 111 -25.54 1.51 -13.96
C HIS A 111 -26.03 1.93 -15.35
N GLU A 112 -26.90 1.15 -15.97
CA GLU A 112 -27.50 1.48 -17.28
C GLU A 112 -28.34 2.76 -17.20
N VAL A 113 -29.13 2.92 -16.14
CA VAL A 113 -29.89 4.17 -15.89
C VAL A 113 -28.93 5.35 -15.74
N ARG A 114 -27.85 5.21 -14.98
CA ARG A 114 -26.85 6.28 -14.80
C ARG A 114 -26.22 6.70 -16.12
N LYS A 115 -25.84 5.75 -16.98
CA LYS A 115 -25.29 6.02 -18.31
C LYS A 115 -26.27 6.81 -19.18
N LYS A 116 -27.54 6.39 -19.21
CA LYS A 116 -28.58 7.10 -19.98
C LYS A 116 -28.82 8.51 -19.46
N VAL A 117 -28.89 8.69 -18.14
CA VAL A 117 -29.03 10.02 -17.53
C VAL A 117 -27.83 10.91 -17.83
N GLN A 118 -26.62 10.35 -17.80
CA GLN A 118 -25.41 11.09 -18.16
C GLN A 118 -25.46 11.56 -19.61
N LEU A 119 -25.84 10.69 -20.55
CA LEU A 119 -26.02 11.06 -21.96
C LEU A 119 -27.03 12.20 -22.14
N VAL A 120 -28.18 12.13 -21.47
CA VAL A 120 -29.19 13.21 -21.52
C VAL A 120 -28.64 14.52 -20.98
N LYS A 121 -27.88 14.48 -19.88
CA LYS A 121 -27.20 15.68 -19.33
C LYS A 121 -26.19 16.26 -20.31
N GLU A 122 -25.44 15.41 -21.01
CA GLU A 122 -24.46 15.84 -22.03
C GLU A 122 -25.16 16.49 -23.23
N ILE A 123 -26.26 15.92 -23.73
CA ILE A 123 -27.08 16.51 -24.81
C ILE A 123 -27.60 17.88 -24.39
N ARG A 124 -28.18 17.98 -23.19
CA ARG A 124 -28.66 19.25 -22.63
C ARG A 124 -27.54 20.29 -22.50
N ALA A 125 -26.36 19.89 -22.05
CA ALA A 125 -25.22 20.80 -21.92
C ALA A 125 -24.72 21.32 -23.28
N ARG A 126 -24.95 20.58 -24.37
CA ARG A 126 -24.63 21.01 -25.74
C ARG A 126 -25.66 21.96 -26.36
N GLY A 127 -26.77 22.24 -25.68
CA GLY A 127 -27.74 23.25 -26.09
C GLY A 127 -28.88 22.75 -26.99
N ALA A 128 -29.17 21.45 -26.97
CA ALA A 128 -30.43 20.90 -27.49
C ALA A 128 -31.52 20.92 -26.41
#